data_AF-A0A2B7WR20-F1
#
_entry.id   AF-A0A2B7WR20-F1
#
_cell.length_a   1.000
_cell.length_b   1.000
_cell.length_c   1.000
_cell.angle_alpha   90.00
_cell.angle_beta   90.00
_cell.angle_gamma   90.00
#
_symmetry.space_group_name_H-M   'P 1'
#
loop_
_entity.id
_entity.type
_entity.pdbx_description
1 polymer ?
#
loop_
_entity_poly.entity_id
_entity_poly.type
_entity_poly.pdbx_seq_one_letter_code
_entity_poly.pdbx_strand_id
1 'polypeptide(L)'
;MSARTAGSITAAHRQSERLSHVTQRLSPLLSERRLYRKAKPQAQLPLEHQSLRLSDIAFYYDTVQPNRAQLKAASALFKHSKYSPVRAWSASEFRTIPSTDMPEVAFLGRSNVGKSSLLNALMDHEICHTSQKPGRTREMNGYGVGGLRDGHSRLVLVDMPGYGSGSREEWGEEIMKYLTKRKQLRRTYVLLDTHHGMKASDAAMLSMLRESAIPHQIILSKVDSVLQKGGRRVRRGLTNEKLDNLAYLAEKIRAKVQPMRKPGEPSSGVPALGEILACSLRMPLGGGKGYLGINPIRWSILEAAGLTRGLGEEKKAPAGAGVRAGAAAGAAARGIREEGGKKE
;
A
#
# COMPACT_ATOMS: atom_id res chain seq x y z
N MET A 1 6.43 70.08 2.51
CA MET A 1 7.32 68.93 2.77
C MET A 1 6.60 68.02 3.74
N SER A 2 5.90 66.98 3.27
CA SER A 2 6.44 65.65 2.90
C SER A 2 6.91 64.89 4.14
N ALA A 3 6.58 63.63 4.42
CA ALA A 3 5.65 62.64 3.88
C ALA A 3 5.78 61.46 4.86
N ARG A 4 4.71 60.95 5.47
CA ARG A 4 4.78 59.71 6.29
C ARG A 4 3.42 59.13 6.68
N THR A 5 2.52 58.88 5.72
CA THR A 5 1.30 58.11 6.02
C THR A 5 0.68 57.36 4.84
N ALA A 6 1.48 56.85 3.90
CA ALA A 6 0.96 56.12 2.73
C ALA A 6 1.64 54.76 2.45
N GLY A 7 2.32 54.18 3.44
CA GLY A 7 3.19 53.00 3.24
C GLY A 7 2.70 51.65 3.74
N SER A 8 1.65 51.57 4.59
CA SER A 8 1.29 50.29 5.23
C SER A 8 -0.03 49.66 4.73
N ILE A 9 -0.77 50.32 3.84
CA ILE A 9 -2.07 49.82 3.34
C ILE A 9 -1.91 49.00 2.04
N THR A 10 -0.81 49.17 1.30
CA THR A 10 -0.61 48.52 -0.02
C THR A 10 -0.04 47.10 0.04
N ALA A 11 0.50 46.64 1.18
CA ALA A 11 0.96 45.26 1.34
C ALA A 11 -0.15 44.31 1.83
N ALA A 12 -1.04 44.78 2.70
CA ALA A 12 -2.17 44.00 3.21
C ALA A 12 -3.26 43.78 2.14
N HIS A 13 -3.45 44.73 1.21
CA HIS A 13 -4.40 44.57 0.12
C HIS A 13 -3.96 43.55 -0.95
N ARG A 14 -2.65 43.41 -1.22
CA ARG A 14 -2.14 42.42 -2.19
C ARG A 14 -2.17 40.97 -1.68
N GLN A 15 -2.21 40.73 -0.37
CA GLN A 15 -2.44 39.38 0.18
C GLN A 15 -3.92 38.99 0.21
N SER A 16 -4.82 39.97 0.37
CA SER A 16 -6.28 39.75 0.31
C SER A 16 -6.76 39.35 -1.10
N GLU A 17 -6.16 39.92 -2.16
CA GLU A 17 -6.53 39.61 -3.54
C GLU A 17 -6.03 38.25 -4.05
N ARG A 18 -4.99 37.66 -3.43
CA ARG A 18 -4.57 36.28 -3.77
C ARG A 18 -5.41 35.19 -3.09
N LEU A 19 -6.12 35.52 -2.01
CA LEU A 19 -7.03 34.60 -1.32
C LEU A 19 -8.46 34.60 -1.91
N SER A 20 -8.87 35.67 -2.60
CA SER A 20 -10.14 35.72 -3.33
C SER A 20 -10.13 34.89 -4.63
N HIS A 21 -8.97 34.71 -5.26
CA HIS A 21 -8.83 33.90 -6.48
C HIS A 21 -8.78 32.38 -6.24
N VAL A 22 -8.44 31.91 -5.04
CA VAL A 22 -8.47 30.48 -4.68
C VAL A 22 -9.87 30.07 -4.18
N THR A 23 -10.59 30.99 -3.54
CA THR A 23 -11.96 30.75 -3.04
C THR A 23 -13.02 30.77 -4.14
N GLN A 24 -12.77 31.42 -5.29
CA GLN A 24 -13.68 31.36 -6.46
C GLN A 24 -13.57 30.08 -7.31
N ARG A 25 -12.58 29.20 -7.08
CA ARG A 25 -12.48 27.91 -7.80
C ARG A 25 -12.99 26.69 -7.01
N LEU A 26 -13.39 26.87 -5.75
CA LEU A 26 -13.93 25.79 -4.92
C LEU A 26 -15.44 25.91 -4.65
N SER A 27 -16.05 27.02 -5.06
CA SER A 27 -17.50 27.28 -4.96
C SER A 27 -18.39 26.51 -5.96
N PRO A 28 -17.95 26.08 -7.17
CA PRO A 28 -18.80 25.27 -8.04
C PRO A 28 -18.99 23.83 -7.55
N LEU A 29 -18.00 23.27 -6.83
CA LEU A 29 -17.99 21.87 -6.38
C LEU A 29 -18.99 21.59 -5.24
N LEU A 30 -19.45 22.64 -4.54
CA LEU A 30 -20.44 22.53 -3.48
C LEU A 30 -21.87 22.79 -3.98
N SER A 31 -22.05 23.51 -5.10
CA SER A 31 -23.35 23.73 -5.73
C SER A 31 -23.82 22.57 -6.61
N GLU A 32 -22.92 21.78 -7.21
CA GLU A 32 -23.30 20.59 -7.99
C GLU A 32 -23.92 19.47 -7.12
N ARG A 33 -23.60 19.43 -5.82
CA ARG A 33 -24.16 18.45 -4.87
C ARG A 33 -25.68 18.57 -4.67
N ARG A 34 -26.30 19.72 -4.98
CA ARG A 34 -27.77 19.88 -4.90
C ARG A 34 -28.50 19.42 -6.15
N LEU A 35 -27.86 19.44 -7.33
CA LEU A 35 -28.46 18.97 -8.59
C LEU A 35 -28.43 17.45 -8.74
N TYR A 36 -27.55 16.75 -8.02
CA TYR A 36 -27.44 15.28 -8.05
C TYR A 36 -28.48 14.51 -7.21
N ARG A 37 -29.49 15.17 -6.65
CA ARG A 37 -30.48 14.54 -5.75
C ARG A 37 -31.79 14.09 -6.43
N LYS A 38 -31.90 14.21 -7.75
CA LYS A 38 -33.11 13.85 -8.52
C LYS A 38 -32.92 12.94 -9.74
N ALA A 39 -31.75 12.33 -9.93
CA ALA A 39 -31.62 11.24 -10.89
C ALA A 39 -32.02 9.92 -10.22
N LYS A 40 -33.08 9.25 -10.74
CA LYS A 40 -33.35 7.85 -10.39
C LYS A 40 -32.04 7.05 -10.59
N PRO A 41 -31.63 6.18 -9.66
CA PRO A 41 -30.46 5.34 -9.88
C PRO A 41 -30.75 4.51 -11.13
N GLN A 42 -30.03 4.77 -12.22
CA GLN A 42 -29.92 3.75 -13.26
C GLN A 42 -29.41 2.49 -12.57
N ALA A 43 -30.08 1.37 -12.79
CA ALA A 43 -29.68 0.09 -12.23
C ALA A 43 -28.25 -0.21 -12.68
N GLN A 44 -27.27 0.07 -11.82
CA GLN A 44 -25.88 -0.25 -12.06
C GLN A 44 -25.74 -1.77 -11.98
N LEU A 45 -25.33 -2.37 -13.10
CA LEU A 45 -25.07 -3.80 -13.20
C LEU A 45 -24.06 -4.23 -12.12
N PRO A 46 -24.20 -5.44 -11.54
CA PRO A 46 -23.22 -5.97 -10.60
C PRO A 46 -21.82 -6.02 -11.24
N LEU A 47 -20.82 -5.47 -10.55
CA LEU A 47 -19.43 -5.32 -11.00
C LEU A 47 -18.63 -6.64 -10.97
N GLU A 48 -19.18 -7.72 -11.53
CA GLU A 48 -18.45 -8.98 -11.74
C GLU A 48 -17.29 -8.84 -12.75
N HIS A 49 -17.16 -7.70 -13.46
CA HIS A 49 -16.26 -7.54 -14.62
C HIS A 49 -15.27 -6.36 -14.62
N GLN A 50 -15.17 -5.52 -13.59
CA GLN A 50 -14.08 -4.52 -13.53
C GLN A 50 -12.90 -5.06 -12.71
N SER A 51 -11.73 -5.19 -13.34
CA SER A 51 -10.49 -5.51 -12.65
C SER A 51 -10.08 -4.32 -11.78
N LEU A 52 -10.13 -4.48 -10.46
CA LEU A 52 -9.55 -3.54 -9.49
C LEU A 52 -8.17 -3.08 -9.94
N ARG A 53 -7.97 -1.78 -10.03
CA ARG A 53 -6.64 -1.19 -10.28
C ARG A 53 -5.88 -1.18 -8.98
N LEU A 54 -4.55 -1.17 -9.08
CA LEU A 54 -3.70 -1.08 -7.90
C LEU A 54 -3.98 0.22 -7.10
N SER A 55 -4.25 1.33 -7.79
CA SER A 55 -4.58 2.63 -7.18
C SER A 55 -5.88 2.63 -6.37
N ASP A 56 -6.75 1.64 -6.59
CA ASP A 56 -8.04 1.56 -5.89
C ASP A 56 -7.87 1.00 -4.46
N ILE A 57 -6.72 0.39 -4.16
CA ILE A 57 -6.44 -0.31 -2.89
C ILE A 57 -5.08 -0.01 -2.28
N ALA A 58 -4.19 0.66 -2.99
CA ALA A 58 -2.88 1.07 -2.51
C ALA A 58 -2.64 2.53 -2.89
N PHE A 59 -2.45 3.36 -1.87
CA PHE A 59 -2.49 4.82 -1.98
C PHE A 59 -1.06 5.37 -2.00
N TYR A 60 -0.48 5.42 -3.20
CA TYR A 60 0.89 5.87 -3.44
C TYR A 60 0.97 7.41 -3.42
N TYR A 61 1.78 7.96 -2.53
CA TYR A 61 1.96 9.41 -2.35
C TYR A 61 3.40 9.85 -2.62
N ASP A 62 4.37 9.10 -2.07
CA ASP A 62 5.79 9.48 -2.09
C ASP A 62 6.60 8.64 -3.09
N THR A 63 6.05 7.51 -3.54
CA THR A 63 6.73 6.50 -4.38
C THR A 63 5.95 6.25 -5.67
N VAL A 64 6.66 5.74 -6.67
CA VAL A 64 6.04 5.34 -7.94
C VAL A 64 5.32 4.01 -7.77
N GLN A 65 4.10 3.93 -8.30
CA GLN A 65 3.33 2.69 -8.28
C GLN A 65 4.08 1.56 -9.02
N PRO A 66 4.23 0.37 -8.41
CA PRO A 66 4.88 -0.76 -9.08
C PRO A 66 4.03 -1.28 -10.25
N ASN A 67 4.73 -1.64 -11.33
CA ASN A 67 4.10 -2.24 -12.50
C ASN A 67 3.74 -3.72 -12.24
N ARG A 68 3.01 -4.34 -13.18
CA ARG A 68 2.57 -5.74 -13.05
C ARG A 68 3.73 -6.75 -12.97
N ALA A 69 4.83 -6.50 -13.68
CA ALA A 69 6.00 -7.38 -13.68
C ALA A 69 6.71 -7.36 -12.32
N GLN A 70 6.85 -6.18 -11.72
CA GLN A 70 7.38 -5.97 -10.37
C GLN A 70 6.53 -6.68 -9.31
N LEU A 71 5.19 -6.52 -9.36
CA LEU A 71 4.28 -7.23 -8.45
C LEU A 71 4.38 -8.77 -8.61
N LYS A 72 4.52 -9.26 -9.85
CA LYS A 72 4.69 -10.69 -10.14
C LYS A 72 6.02 -11.20 -9.60
N ALA A 73 7.10 -10.43 -9.76
CA ALA A 73 8.42 -10.77 -9.21
C ALA A 73 8.40 -10.82 -7.67
N ALA A 74 7.74 -9.84 -7.03
CA ALA A 74 7.54 -9.87 -5.59
C ALA A 74 6.74 -11.11 -5.15
N SER A 75 5.65 -11.44 -5.84
CA SER A 75 4.88 -12.66 -5.56
C SER A 75 5.73 -13.93 -5.66
N ALA A 76 6.65 -14.01 -6.63
CA ALA A 76 7.49 -15.18 -6.83
C ALA A 76 8.49 -15.41 -5.68
N LEU A 77 9.05 -14.35 -5.08
CA LEU A 77 10.01 -14.46 -3.98
C LEU A 77 9.37 -15.03 -2.71
N PHE A 78 8.11 -14.68 -2.45
CA PHE A 78 7.36 -15.12 -1.28
C PHE A 78 6.70 -16.50 -1.44
N LYS A 79 6.78 -17.09 -2.63
CA LYS A 79 6.14 -18.37 -2.92
C LYS A 79 6.72 -19.49 -2.06
N HIS A 80 5.85 -20.35 -1.55
CA HIS A 80 6.26 -21.55 -0.83
C HIS A 80 7.17 -22.45 -1.69
N SER A 81 8.22 -22.99 -1.06
CA SER A 81 9.20 -23.92 -1.62
C SER A 81 9.76 -24.80 -0.50
N LYS A 82 10.63 -25.76 -0.86
CA LYS A 82 11.32 -26.62 0.12
C LYS A 82 12.09 -25.82 1.20
N TYR A 83 12.52 -24.60 0.89
CA TYR A 83 13.36 -23.77 1.75
C TYR A 83 12.64 -22.49 2.24
N SER A 84 11.34 -22.31 1.96
CA SER A 84 10.63 -21.06 2.24
C SER A 84 9.11 -21.25 2.32
N PRO A 85 8.40 -20.58 3.24
CA PRO A 85 8.96 -19.90 4.41
C PRO A 85 9.48 -20.91 5.44
N VAL A 86 10.34 -20.46 6.35
CA VAL A 86 10.80 -21.25 7.51
C VAL A 86 10.66 -20.43 8.77
N ARG A 87 10.39 -21.06 9.91
CA ARG A 87 10.46 -20.38 11.21
C ARG A 87 11.93 -20.23 11.59
N ALA A 88 12.48 -19.04 11.40
CA ALA A 88 13.89 -18.74 11.64
C ALA A 88 14.20 -18.69 13.14
N TRP A 89 13.30 -18.10 13.95
CA TRP A 89 13.46 -18.00 15.40
C TRP A 89 12.13 -17.65 16.09
N SER A 90 12.05 -17.93 17.39
CA SER A 90 11.00 -17.47 18.30
C SER A 90 11.68 -17.04 19.60
N ALA A 91 11.40 -15.83 20.07
CA ALA A 91 12.09 -15.27 21.23
C ALA A 91 11.18 -14.34 22.03
N SER A 92 11.16 -14.52 23.35
CA SER A 92 10.57 -13.57 24.31
C SER A 92 11.49 -12.39 24.61
N GLU A 93 12.81 -12.60 24.51
CA GLU A 93 13.84 -11.62 24.87
C GLU A 93 14.68 -11.23 23.66
N PHE A 94 14.98 -9.94 23.51
CA PHE A 94 15.76 -9.40 22.41
C PHE A 94 17.16 -10.04 22.32
N ARG A 95 17.80 -10.28 23.47
CA ARG A 95 19.17 -10.82 23.53
C ARG A 95 19.29 -12.27 23.02
N THR A 96 18.19 -13.03 22.97
CA THR A 96 18.20 -14.42 22.50
C THR A 96 17.94 -14.54 21.00
N ILE A 97 17.61 -13.44 20.33
CA ILE A 97 17.40 -13.42 18.88
C ILE A 97 18.75 -13.58 18.17
N PRO A 98 18.92 -14.60 17.31
CA PRO A 98 20.17 -14.83 16.59
C PRO A 98 20.58 -13.59 15.79
N SER A 99 21.87 -13.26 15.79
CA SER A 99 22.39 -12.24 14.88
C SER A 99 22.46 -12.83 13.47
N THR A 100 21.88 -12.15 12.50
CA THR A 100 21.93 -12.53 11.09
C THR A 100 22.26 -11.31 10.25
N ASP A 101 22.71 -11.50 9.01
CA ASP A 101 22.93 -10.39 8.07
C ASP A 101 21.69 -10.09 7.21
N MET A 102 20.60 -10.83 7.44
CA MET A 102 19.41 -10.75 6.60
C MET A 102 18.55 -9.56 7.01
N PRO A 103 18.01 -8.78 6.05
CA PRO A 103 17.11 -7.68 6.36
C PRO A 103 15.82 -8.20 7.00
N GLU A 104 15.34 -7.49 8.01
CA GLU A 104 14.14 -7.83 8.75
C GLU A 104 13.10 -6.73 8.61
N VAL A 105 11.83 -7.13 8.51
CA VAL A 105 10.68 -6.22 8.61
C VAL A 105 9.76 -6.69 9.71
N ALA A 106 9.33 -5.76 10.57
CA ALA A 106 8.47 -6.09 11.71
C ALA A 106 7.00 -5.77 11.40
N PHE A 107 6.08 -6.57 11.92
CA PHE A 107 4.64 -6.32 11.85
C PHE A 107 4.09 -6.06 13.23
N LEU A 108 3.49 -4.89 13.40
CA LEU A 108 2.81 -4.44 14.61
C LEU A 108 1.31 -4.31 14.34
N GLY A 109 0.52 -4.41 15.39
CA GLY A 109 -0.90 -4.09 15.33
C GLY A 109 -1.63 -4.61 16.55
N ARG A 110 -2.87 -4.16 16.74
CA ARG A 110 -3.69 -4.64 17.87
C ARG A 110 -3.93 -6.14 17.82
N SER A 111 -4.19 -6.72 18.99
CA SER A 111 -4.76 -8.08 19.07
C SER A 111 -5.97 -8.19 18.14
N ASN A 112 -6.02 -9.27 17.35
CA ASN A 112 -7.07 -9.55 16.37
C ASN A 112 -7.19 -8.56 15.18
N VAL A 113 -6.20 -7.72 14.91
CA VAL A 113 -6.18 -6.83 13.72
C VAL A 113 -6.02 -7.60 12.39
N GLY A 114 -5.60 -8.87 12.45
CA GLY A 114 -5.34 -9.72 11.27
C GLY A 114 -3.87 -9.87 10.89
N LYS A 115 -2.93 -9.51 11.78
CA LYS A 115 -1.48 -9.58 11.55
C LYS A 115 -0.96 -10.97 11.16
N SER A 116 -1.18 -11.99 12.00
CA SER A 116 -0.69 -13.34 11.72
C SER A 116 -1.37 -13.96 10.50
N SER A 117 -2.64 -13.62 10.24
CA SER A 117 -3.34 -14.02 9.01
C SER A 117 -2.74 -13.33 7.77
N LEU A 118 -2.37 -12.05 7.87
CA LEU A 118 -1.68 -11.33 6.80
C LEU A 118 -0.32 -11.96 6.52
N LEU A 119 0.44 -12.32 7.55
CA LEU A 119 1.73 -13.00 7.40
C LEU A 119 1.58 -14.34 6.66
N ASN A 120 0.62 -15.17 7.04
CA ASN A 120 0.34 -16.42 6.32
C ASN A 120 -0.01 -16.16 4.84
N ALA A 121 -0.82 -15.13 4.57
CA ALA A 121 -1.16 -14.74 3.20
C ALA A 121 0.02 -14.16 2.42
N LEU A 122 0.92 -13.42 3.07
CA LEU A 122 2.16 -12.93 2.46
C LEU A 122 3.07 -14.08 2.07
N MET A 123 3.13 -15.15 2.86
CA MET A 123 4.02 -16.30 2.62
C MET A 123 3.36 -17.45 1.83
N ASP A 124 2.09 -17.30 1.42
CA ASP A 124 1.27 -18.37 0.82
C ASP A 124 1.34 -19.70 1.62
N HIS A 125 1.48 -19.63 2.94
CA HIS A 125 1.66 -20.80 3.80
C HIS A 125 1.22 -20.51 5.24
N GLU A 126 0.53 -21.46 5.88
CA GLU A 126 0.02 -21.33 7.26
C GLU A 126 1.09 -21.72 8.30
N ILE A 127 2.04 -20.81 8.56
CA ILE A 127 3.13 -21.02 9.52
C ILE A 127 2.97 -20.21 10.81
N CYS A 128 2.21 -19.12 10.75
CA CYS A 128 1.85 -18.30 11.90
C CYS A 128 0.58 -18.85 12.56
N HIS A 129 0.57 -18.92 13.90
CA HIS A 129 -0.59 -19.37 14.65
C HIS A 129 -1.66 -18.27 14.72
N THR A 130 -2.81 -18.48 14.10
CA THR A 130 -3.94 -17.53 14.14
C THR A 130 -4.93 -17.93 15.23
N SER A 131 -4.87 -17.29 16.41
CA SER A 131 -5.89 -17.47 17.45
C SER A 131 -6.77 -16.22 17.56
N GLN A 132 -8.06 -16.40 17.83
CA GLN A 132 -8.98 -15.30 18.11
C GLN A 132 -8.90 -14.83 19.58
N LYS A 133 -8.26 -15.61 20.46
CA LYS A 133 -8.10 -15.26 21.88
C LYS A 133 -6.94 -14.24 22.04
N PRO A 134 -7.18 -13.05 22.63
CA PRO A 134 -6.13 -12.07 22.90
C PRO A 134 -4.98 -12.62 23.76
N GLY A 135 -3.76 -12.10 23.59
CA GLY A 135 -2.63 -12.37 24.49
C GLY A 135 -1.85 -13.67 24.26
N ARG A 136 -2.07 -14.37 23.14
CA ARG A 136 -1.42 -15.67 22.84
C ARG A 136 0.02 -15.53 22.31
N THR A 137 0.31 -14.50 21.51
CA THR A 137 1.65 -14.23 20.98
C THR A 137 2.40 -13.35 21.96
N ARG A 138 3.07 -13.96 22.95
CA ARG A 138 3.95 -13.26 23.90
C ARG A 138 5.39 -13.13 23.41
N GLU A 139 5.73 -13.90 22.38
CA GLU A 139 7.06 -13.95 21.78
C GLU A 139 7.08 -13.24 20.43
N MET A 140 8.23 -12.68 20.07
CA MET A 140 8.54 -12.25 18.71
C MET A 140 8.87 -13.49 17.88
N ASN A 141 8.25 -13.61 16.70
CA ASN A 141 8.47 -14.76 15.81
C ASN A 141 9.07 -14.28 14.48
N GLY A 142 10.25 -14.81 14.12
CA GLY A 142 10.90 -14.54 12.84
C GLY A 142 10.61 -15.63 11.81
N TYR A 143 10.16 -15.24 10.63
CA TYR A 143 9.86 -16.12 9.50
C TYR A 143 10.75 -15.77 8.31
N GLY A 144 11.67 -16.66 7.96
CA GLY A 144 12.54 -16.51 6.80
C GLY A 144 11.76 -16.74 5.50
N VAL A 145 11.98 -15.87 4.51
CA VAL A 145 11.32 -15.90 3.19
C VAL A 145 12.37 -15.80 2.07
N GLY A 146 12.08 -16.45 0.94
CA GLY A 146 12.97 -16.45 -0.24
C GLY A 146 14.18 -17.36 -0.06
N GLY A 147 13.99 -18.50 0.61
CA GLY A 147 15.03 -19.47 0.95
C GLY A 147 15.96 -19.87 -0.20
N LEU A 148 17.22 -20.05 0.16
CA LEU A 148 18.33 -20.39 -0.71
C LEU A 148 18.83 -21.81 -0.42
N ARG A 149 19.60 -22.38 -1.35
CA ARG A 149 20.13 -23.76 -1.22
C ARG A 149 21.17 -23.91 -0.12
N ASP A 150 21.81 -22.81 0.27
CA ASP A 150 22.78 -22.73 1.37
C ASP A 150 22.11 -22.70 2.77
N GLY A 151 20.77 -22.74 2.82
CA GLY A 151 20.00 -22.73 4.06
C GLY A 151 19.63 -21.33 4.57
N HIS A 152 20.08 -20.25 3.92
CA HIS A 152 19.72 -18.89 4.29
C HIS A 152 18.42 -18.43 3.64
N SER A 153 17.75 -17.46 4.27
CA SER A 153 16.58 -16.76 3.69
C SER A 153 17.00 -15.41 3.15
N ARG A 154 16.30 -14.86 2.15
CA ARG A 154 16.62 -13.52 1.61
C ARG A 154 16.19 -12.38 2.53
N LEU A 155 15.15 -12.60 3.33
CA LEU A 155 14.63 -11.64 4.32
C LEU A 155 13.88 -12.38 5.43
N VAL A 156 13.64 -11.69 6.54
CA VAL A 156 12.83 -12.22 7.66
C VAL A 156 11.63 -11.31 7.92
N LEU A 157 10.44 -11.90 7.98
CA LEU A 157 9.23 -11.25 8.46
C LEU A 157 9.10 -11.50 9.96
N VAL A 158 8.96 -10.44 10.75
CA VAL A 158 8.88 -10.56 12.21
C VAL A 158 7.47 -10.26 12.69
N ASP A 159 6.82 -11.26 13.26
CA ASP A 159 5.52 -11.15 13.91
C ASP A 159 5.70 -10.69 15.36
N MET A 160 5.33 -9.44 15.64
CA MET A 160 5.38 -8.92 17.00
C MET A 160 4.13 -9.30 17.79
N PRO A 161 4.21 -9.42 19.13
CA PRO A 161 3.05 -9.43 20.00
C PRO A 161 2.06 -8.29 19.68
N GLY A 162 0.76 -8.58 19.79
CA GLY A 162 -0.28 -7.57 19.55
C GLY A 162 -0.49 -6.65 20.74
N TYR A 163 -0.71 -5.36 20.51
CA TYR A 163 -0.89 -4.36 21.57
C TYR A 163 -2.38 -4.05 21.89
N GLY A 164 -2.65 -3.47 23.07
CA GLY A 164 -3.88 -2.70 23.33
C GLY A 164 -4.96 -3.32 24.22
N SER A 165 -4.67 -4.36 25.01
CA SER A 165 -5.56 -4.87 26.07
C SER A 165 -5.12 -4.42 27.47
N GLY A 166 -5.41 -3.16 27.82
CA GLY A 166 -5.41 -2.72 29.22
C GLY A 166 -4.06 -2.25 29.77
N SER A 167 -3.88 -0.93 29.76
CA SER A 167 -2.76 -0.17 30.35
C SER A 167 -1.37 -0.46 29.76
N ARG A 168 -0.43 0.46 29.98
CA ARG A 168 0.78 0.68 29.17
C ARG A 168 1.84 -0.44 29.24
N GLU A 169 1.58 -1.51 29.98
CA GLU A 169 2.53 -2.58 30.31
C GLU A 169 2.62 -3.70 29.26
N GLU A 170 1.61 -3.85 28.39
CA GLU A 170 1.63 -4.93 27.37
C GLU A 170 2.61 -4.68 26.22
N TRP A 171 3.28 -3.52 26.20
CA TRP A 171 4.42 -3.27 25.34
C TRP A 171 5.70 -3.61 26.08
N GLY A 172 6.19 -4.81 25.83
CA GLY A 172 7.39 -5.32 26.49
C GLY A 172 8.60 -4.44 26.18
N GLU A 173 9.41 -4.18 27.21
CA GLU A 173 10.75 -3.61 27.08
C GLU A 173 11.57 -4.29 25.96
N GLU A 174 11.36 -5.60 25.78
CA GLU A 174 11.98 -6.42 24.73
C GLU A 174 11.57 -6.03 23.31
N ILE A 175 10.32 -5.62 23.08
CA ILE A 175 9.85 -5.15 21.78
C ILE A 175 10.50 -3.80 21.45
N MET A 176 10.57 -2.87 22.43
CA MET A 176 11.29 -1.61 22.24
C MET A 176 12.78 -1.84 21.99
N LYS A 177 13.43 -2.73 22.74
CA LYS A 177 14.83 -3.11 22.52
C LYS A 177 15.03 -3.61 21.09
N TYR A 178 14.16 -4.49 20.60
CA TYR A 178 14.24 -4.95 19.22
C TYR A 178 14.11 -3.80 18.23
N LEU A 179 13.05 -3.00 18.33
CA LEU A 179 12.76 -1.98 17.31
C LEU A 179 13.78 -0.84 17.28
N THR A 180 14.45 -0.58 18.41
CA THR A 180 15.46 0.48 18.51
C THR A 180 16.89 -0.02 18.28
N LYS A 181 17.20 -1.27 18.64
CA LYS A 181 18.60 -1.79 18.63
C LYS A 181 18.88 -2.83 17.55
N ARG A 182 17.87 -3.44 16.92
CA ARG A 182 18.08 -4.45 15.87
C ARG A 182 18.58 -3.80 14.58
N LYS A 183 19.87 -3.99 14.28
CA LYS A 183 20.54 -3.40 13.10
C LYS A 183 19.94 -3.87 11.76
N GLN A 184 19.35 -5.06 11.76
CA GLN A 184 18.76 -5.69 10.59
C GLN A 184 17.36 -5.14 10.26
N LEU A 185 16.68 -4.49 11.21
CA LEU A 185 15.34 -3.97 11.01
C LEU A 185 15.38 -2.83 9.97
N ARG A 186 14.64 -3.01 8.88
CA ARG A 186 14.55 -2.04 7.79
C ARG A 186 13.27 -1.22 7.80
N ARG A 187 12.15 -1.83 8.18
CA ARG A 187 10.84 -1.17 8.24
C ARG A 187 9.89 -1.90 9.19
N THR A 188 9.02 -1.12 9.81
CA THR A 188 7.93 -1.63 10.64
C THR A 188 6.59 -1.37 9.97
N TYR A 189 5.76 -2.40 9.78
CA TYR A 189 4.41 -2.28 9.26
C TYR A 189 3.42 -2.26 10.41
N VAL A 190 2.62 -1.20 10.50
CA VAL A 190 1.57 -1.06 11.53
C VAL A 190 0.21 -1.31 10.88
N LEU A 191 -0.46 -2.38 11.32
CA LEU A 191 -1.78 -2.73 10.85
C LEU A 191 -2.85 -1.93 11.59
N LEU A 192 -3.78 -1.34 10.84
CA LEU A 192 -4.97 -0.66 11.35
C LEU A 192 -6.21 -1.35 10.80
N ASP A 193 -7.10 -1.79 11.70
CA ASP A 193 -8.35 -2.46 11.34
C ASP A 193 -9.37 -1.44 10.81
N THR A 194 -9.78 -1.55 9.54
CA THR A 194 -10.76 -0.61 8.96
C THR A 194 -12.16 -0.76 9.53
N HIS A 195 -12.50 -1.91 10.12
CA HIS A 195 -13.81 -2.13 10.74
C HIS A 195 -13.98 -1.28 12.00
N HIS A 196 -12.92 -1.14 12.80
CA HIS A 196 -12.94 -0.38 14.05
C HIS A 196 -12.28 0.99 13.95
N GLY A 197 -11.56 1.26 12.85
CA GLY A 197 -10.72 2.43 12.70
C GLY A 197 -9.54 2.46 13.68
N MET A 198 -8.81 3.57 13.64
CA MET A 198 -7.67 3.85 14.53
C MET A 198 -8.14 4.13 15.96
N LYS A 199 -7.62 3.38 16.94
CA LYS A 199 -7.89 3.54 18.37
C LYS A 199 -6.79 4.30 19.10
N ALA A 200 -7.02 4.63 20.37
CA ALA A 200 -6.03 5.29 21.23
C ALA A 200 -4.72 4.50 21.36
N SER A 201 -4.79 3.16 21.44
CA SER A 201 -3.58 2.32 21.46
C SER A 201 -2.81 2.34 20.15
N ASP A 202 -3.48 2.44 19.00
CA ASP A 202 -2.82 2.67 17.71
C ASP A 202 -2.13 4.04 17.68
N ALA A 203 -2.78 5.07 18.23
CA ALA A 203 -2.22 6.43 18.30
C ALA A 203 -0.98 6.51 19.20
N ALA A 204 -1.04 5.88 20.38
CA ALA A 204 0.08 5.78 21.30
C ALA A 204 1.26 5.03 20.66
N MET A 205 0.96 3.93 19.96
CA MET A 205 1.97 3.19 19.24
C MET A 205 2.66 4.05 18.19
N LEU A 206 1.88 4.70 17.32
CA LEU A 206 2.46 5.54 16.28
C LEU A 206 3.27 6.69 16.86
N SER A 207 2.83 7.33 17.96
CA SER A 207 3.62 8.37 18.64
C SER A 207 4.99 7.85 19.06
N MET A 208 5.05 6.69 19.70
CA MET A 208 6.30 6.08 20.15
C MET A 208 7.24 5.75 18.99
N LEU A 209 6.73 5.21 17.88
CA LEU A 209 7.56 4.95 16.68
C LEU A 209 8.13 6.24 16.10
N ARG A 210 7.32 7.31 16.04
CA ARG A 210 7.77 8.62 15.55
C ARG A 210 8.85 9.21 16.45
N GLU A 211 8.61 9.25 17.76
CA GLU A 211 9.52 9.78 18.79
C GLU A 211 10.86 9.03 18.80
N SER A 212 10.81 7.71 18.58
CA SER A 212 12.00 6.85 18.51
C SER A 212 12.66 6.81 17.12
N ALA A 213 12.18 7.62 16.17
CA ALA A 213 12.62 7.63 14.78
C ALA A 213 12.63 6.26 14.09
N ILE A 214 11.71 5.37 14.46
CA ILE A 214 11.59 4.02 13.87
C ILE A 214 10.84 4.14 12.54
N PRO A 215 11.46 3.75 11.40
CA PRO A 215 10.81 3.73 10.10
C PRO A 215 9.57 2.84 10.11
N HIS A 216 8.40 3.40 9.83
CA HIS A 216 7.16 2.64 9.84
C HIS A 216 6.20 3.03 8.71
N GLN A 217 5.37 2.08 8.30
CA GLN A 217 4.39 2.23 7.21
C GLN A 217 3.04 1.62 7.63
N ILE A 218 1.95 2.18 7.12
CA ILE A 218 0.60 1.77 7.51
C ILE A 218 0.01 0.75 6.54
N ILE A 219 -0.60 -0.30 7.11
CA ILE A 219 -1.43 -1.25 6.37
C ILE A 219 -2.86 -1.19 6.93
N LEU A 220 -3.83 -0.84 6.09
CA LEU A 220 -5.25 -0.96 6.37
C LEU A 220 -5.68 -2.41 6.17
N SER A 221 -6.03 -3.10 7.24
CA SER A 221 -6.50 -4.49 7.20
C SER A 221 -8.02 -4.58 7.20
N LYS A 222 -8.54 -5.71 6.72
CA LYS A 222 -9.98 -6.03 6.70
C LYS A 222 -10.82 -5.04 5.89
N VAL A 223 -10.29 -4.54 4.78
CA VAL A 223 -10.99 -3.58 3.91
C VAL A 223 -12.29 -4.12 3.32
N ASP A 224 -12.54 -5.43 3.39
CA ASP A 224 -13.86 -6.02 3.11
C ASP A 224 -14.97 -5.38 3.95
N SER A 225 -14.68 -4.88 5.15
CA SER A 225 -15.66 -4.13 5.95
C SER A 225 -16.16 -2.84 5.28
N VAL A 226 -15.36 -2.26 4.39
CA VAL A 226 -15.70 -1.06 3.60
C VAL A 226 -16.20 -1.47 2.21
N LEU A 227 -15.54 -2.45 1.58
CA LEU A 227 -15.80 -2.87 0.21
C LEU A 227 -16.97 -3.86 0.06
N GLN A 228 -17.34 -4.56 1.14
CA GLN A 228 -18.38 -5.58 1.18
C GLN A 228 -19.10 -5.54 2.54
N LYS A 229 -19.98 -4.55 2.75
CA LYS A 229 -20.92 -4.60 3.88
C LYS A 229 -22.01 -5.66 3.64
N GLY A 230 -22.02 -6.71 4.44
CA GLY A 230 -23.03 -7.79 4.45
C GLY A 230 -22.41 -9.15 4.14
N GLY A 231 -22.60 -10.13 5.04
CA GLY A 231 -21.87 -11.41 5.11
C GLY A 231 -21.94 -12.31 3.87
N ARG A 232 -21.27 -13.47 3.99
CA ARG A 232 -20.96 -14.58 3.04
C ARG A 232 -21.80 -14.81 1.76
N ARG A 233 -22.97 -14.21 1.60
CA ARG A 233 -23.77 -14.17 0.37
C ARG A 233 -24.31 -12.76 0.14
N VAL A 234 -23.56 -11.88 -0.51
CA VAL A 234 -24.11 -10.66 -1.10
C VAL A 234 -23.57 -10.47 -2.51
N ARG A 235 -24.43 -10.80 -3.50
CA ARG A 235 -24.30 -10.55 -4.94
C ARG A 235 -24.27 -9.04 -5.31
N ARG A 236 -24.17 -8.12 -4.33
CA ARG A 236 -23.96 -6.69 -4.61
C ARG A 236 -22.47 -6.42 -4.59
N GLY A 237 -21.90 -6.42 -5.79
CA GLY A 237 -20.47 -6.28 -6.05
C GLY A 237 -19.82 -5.06 -5.39
N LEU A 238 -18.51 -4.99 -5.56
CA LEU A 238 -17.74 -3.76 -5.39
C LEU A 238 -18.43 -2.61 -6.16
N THR A 239 -18.40 -1.36 -5.67
CA THR A 239 -18.92 -0.19 -6.42
C THR A 239 -17.92 0.95 -6.33
N ASN A 240 -17.96 1.90 -7.28
CA ASN A 240 -17.10 3.10 -7.23
C ASN A 240 -17.30 3.87 -5.92
N GLU A 241 -18.52 4.00 -5.43
CA GLU A 241 -18.81 4.62 -4.13
C GLU A 241 -18.06 3.94 -2.97
N LYS A 242 -17.94 2.60 -2.98
CA LYS A 242 -17.19 1.88 -1.94
C LYS A 242 -15.68 2.08 -2.08
N LEU A 243 -15.17 2.21 -3.30
CA LEU A 243 -13.77 2.57 -3.56
C LEU A 243 -13.48 3.98 -3.07
N ASP A 244 -14.36 4.94 -3.37
CA ASP A 244 -14.26 6.32 -2.90
C ASP A 244 -14.28 6.40 -1.37
N ASN A 245 -15.13 5.58 -0.72
CA ASN A 245 -15.16 5.47 0.73
C ASN A 245 -13.85 4.93 1.33
N LEU A 246 -13.22 3.95 0.67
CA LEU A 246 -11.92 3.43 1.09
C LEU A 246 -10.82 4.49 0.90
N ALA A 247 -10.81 5.19 -0.22
CA ALA A 247 -9.87 6.29 -0.47
C ALA A 247 -10.04 7.42 0.55
N TYR A 248 -11.28 7.81 0.85
CA TYR A 248 -11.58 8.79 1.90
C TYR A 248 -11.10 8.34 3.29
N LEU A 249 -11.28 7.06 3.63
CA LEU A 249 -10.75 6.50 4.87
C LEU A 249 -9.22 6.57 4.91
N ALA A 250 -8.55 6.23 3.80
CA ALA A 250 -7.09 6.31 3.69
C ALA A 250 -6.58 7.74 3.90
N GLU A 251 -7.19 8.74 3.26
CA GLU A 251 -6.83 10.16 3.46
C GLU A 251 -7.06 10.62 4.92
N LYS A 252 -8.16 10.18 5.55
CA LYS A 252 -8.42 10.49 6.95
C LYS A 252 -7.37 9.87 7.89
N ILE A 253 -6.87 8.67 7.58
CA ILE A 253 -5.77 8.04 8.31
C ILE A 253 -4.46 8.77 8.02
N ARG A 254 -4.18 9.09 6.76
CA ARG A 254 -3.00 9.82 6.30
C ARG A 254 -2.80 11.11 7.11
N ALA A 255 -3.85 11.92 7.23
CA ALA A 255 -3.81 13.17 7.99
C ALA A 255 -3.39 12.99 9.48
N LYS A 256 -3.56 11.80 10.05
CA LYS A 256 -3.17 11.47 11.44
C LYS A 256 -1.77 10.87 11.56
N VAL A 257 -1.36 10.07 10.57
CA VAL A 257 -0.11 9.29 10.61
C VAL A 257 1.05 10.02 9.91
N GLN A 258 0.73 10.94 9.00
CA GLN A 258 1.63 11.85 8.30
C GLN A 258 1.22 13.32 8.55
N PRO A 259 1.26 13.80 9.80
CA PRO A 259 0.92 15.19 10.08
C PRO A 259 1.95 16.12 9.44
N MET A 260 1.46 17.13 8.71
CA MET A 260 2.32 18.23 8.25
C MET A 260 2.79 19.03 9.46
N ARG A 261 4.10 19.16 9.63
CA ARG A 261 4.67 20.00 10.69
C ARG A 261 4.34 21.47 10.40
N LYS A 262 3.72 22.16 11.36
CA LYS A 262 3.55 23.61 11.24
C LYS A 262 4.83 24.34 11.64
N PRO A 263 5.13 25.49 11.02
CA PRO A 263 6.23 26.34 11.46
C PRO A 263 6.09 26.69 12.94
N GLY A 264 7.16 26.51 13.72
CA GLY A 264 7.21 26.82 15.15
C GLY A 264 6.73 25.71 16.10
N GLU A 265 6.13 24.62 15.60
CA GLU A 265 5.77 23.48 16.45
C GLU A 265 7.01 22.57 16.73
N PRO A 266 7.10 21.96 17.93
CA PRO A 266 8.11 20.95 18.26
C PRO A 266 8.09 19.80 17.24
N SER A 267 9.22 19.14 17.04
CA SER A 267 9.27 17.96 16.18
C SER A 267 8.40 16.85 16.79
N SER A 268 7.40 16.37 16.05
CA SER A 268 6.57 15.22 16.44
C SER A 268 7.21 13.87 16.07
N GLY A 269 8.53 13.87 15.82
CA GLY A 269 9.27 12.71 15.33
C GLY A 269 9.10 12.45 13.83
N VAL A 270 9.57 11.28 13.38
CA VAL A 270 9.54 10.88 11.96
C VAL A 270 8.16 10.31 11.61
N PRO A 271 7.37 10.93 10.71
CA PRO A 271 6.04 10.46 10.35
C PRO A 271 6.06 9.09 9.65
N ALA A 272 4.88 8.47 9.51
CA ALA A 272 4.76 7.23 8.74
C ALA A 272 5.25 7.44 7.30
N LEU A 273 6.04 6.50 6.79
CA LEU A 273 6.66 6.57 5.48
C LEU A 273 5.69 6.13 4.38
N GLY A 274 5.80 6.80 3.24
CA GLY A 274 5.33 6.29 1.96
C GLY A 274 3.82 6.15 1.86
N GLU A 275 3.43 5.11 1.15
CA GLU A 275 2.05 4.80 0.80
C GLU A 275 1.27 4.12 1.93
N ILE A 276 -0.05 4.34 1.93
CA ILE A 276 -0.96 3.53 2.75
C ILE A 276 -1.40 2.33 1.90
N LEU A 277 -1.08 1.12 2.36
CA LEU A 277 -1.45 -0.10 1.67
C LEU A 277 -2.73 -0.68 2.29
N ALA A 278 -3.62 -1.25 1.49
CA ALA A 278 -4.87 -1.82 1.98
C ALA A 278 -5.00 -3.29 1.57
N CYS A 279 -5.49 -4.14 2.47
CA CYS A 279 -5.61 -5.58 2.23
C CYS A 279 -6.86 -6.19 2.86
N SER A 280 -7.35 -7.27 2.25
CA SER A 280 -8.42 -8.10 2.81
C SER A 280 -8.21 -9.57 2.47
N LEU A 281 -8.25 -10.42 3.51
CA LEU A 281 -8.17 -11.88 3.39
C LEU A 281 -9.53 -12.54 3.16
N ARG A 282 -10.60 -11.75 3.03
CA ARG A 282 -11.95 -12.24 2.69
C ARG A 282 -12.31 -11.97 1.23
N MET A 283 -11.48 -11.21 0.53
CA MET A 283 -11.64 -10.89 -0.89
C MET A 283 -10.53 -11.57 -1.70
N PRO A 284 -10.72 -12.84 -2.10
CA PRO A 284 -9.78 -13.50 -3.00
C PRO A 284 -9.78 -12.79 -4.37
N LEU A 285 -8.62 -12.79 -5.04
CA LEU A 285 -8.51 -12.30 -6.41
C LEU A 285 -9.08 -13.33 -7.40
N GLY A 286 -9.52 -12.85 -8.56
CA GLY A 286 -10.06 -13.72 -9.62
C GLY A 286 -9.08 -14.83 -10.00
N GLY A 287 -9.59 -16.06 -10.16
CA GLY A 287 -8.77 -17.26 -10.37
C GLY A 287 -8.29 -17.96 -9.09
N GLY A 288 -8.74 -17.52 -7.91
CA GLY A 288 -8.56 -18.23 -6.63
C GLY A 288 -7.14 -18.22 -6.06
N LYS A 289 -6.20 -17.49 -6.69
CA LYS A 289 -4.81 -17.40 -6.25
C LYS A 289 -4.54 -16.03 -5.62
N GLY A 290 -4.50 -16.01 -4.29
CA GLY A 290 -4.12 -14.85 -3.49
C GLY A 290 -5.29 -13.94 -3.11
N TYR A 291 -4.97 -12.93 -2.29
CA TYR A 291 -5.92 -12.01 -1.68
C TYR A 291 -5.68 -10.56 -2.09
N LEU A 292 -6.71 -9.74 -1.95
CA LEU A 292 -6.63 -8.31 -2.22
C LEU A 292 -5.53 -7.63 -1.40
N GLY A 293 -4.64 -6.90 -2.09
CA GLY A 293 -3.60 -6.08 -1.45
C GLY A 293 -2.30 -6.80 -1.07
N ILE A 294 -2.21 -8.12 -1.28
CA ILE A 294 -1.03 -8.90 -0.85
C ILE A 294 0.23 -8.56 -1.67
N ASN A 295 0.15 -8.52 -2.99
CA ASN A 295 1.33 -8.27 -3.83
C ASN A 295 1.94 -6.87 -3.67
N PRO A 296 1.14 -5.79 -3.51
CA PRO A 296 1.67 -4.47 -3.16
C PRO A 296 2.43 -4.46 -1.83
N ILE A 297 1.93 -5.18 -0.82
CA ILE A 297 2.63 -5.32 0.46
C ILE A 297 3.94 -6.10 0.27
N ARG A 298 3.93 -7.21 -0.49
CA ARG A 298 5.18 -7.93 -0.84
C ARG A 298 6.19 -7.02 -1.52
N TRP A 299 5.76 -6.20 -2.49
CA TRP A 299 6.65 -5.25 -3.17
C TRP A 299 7.25 -4.25 -2.20
N SER A 300 6.43 -3.61 -1.36
CA SER A 300 6.88 -2.67 -0.34
C SER A 300 7.90 -3.29 0.63
N ILE A 301 7.71 -4.55 1.02
CA ILE A 301 8.67 -5.28 1.87
C ILE A 301 10.01 -5.45 1.15
N LEU A 302 9.99 -5.80 -0.14
CA LEU A 302 11.23 -5.93 -0.92
C LEU A 302 11.93 -4.58 -1.07
N GLU A 303 11.19 -3.48 -1.24
CA GLU A 303 11.78 -2.14 -1.29
C GLU A 303 12.45 -1.78 0.03
N ALA A 304 11.76 -2.01 1.15
CA ALA A 304 12.32 -1.81 2.48
C ALA A 304 13.60 -2.66 2.70
N ALA A 305 13.60 -3.90 2.22
CA ALA A 305 14.74 -4.81 2.32
C ALA A 305 15.87 -4.53 1.32
N GLY A 306 15.69 -3.60 0.37
CA GLY A 306 16.65 -3.34 -0.71
C GLY A 306 16.77 -4.47 -1.75
N LEU A 307 15.72 -5.28 -1.89
CA LEU A 307 15.68 -6.50 -2.71
C LEU A 307 14.96 -6.32 -4.05
N THR A 308 14.66 -5.08 -4.48
CA THR A 308 13.95 -4.80 -5.75
C THR A 308 14.86 -4.59 -6.95
N ARG A 309 16.17 -4.42 -6.77
CA ARG A 309 17.11 -4.15 -7.85
C ARG A 309 17.06 -5.25 -8.92
N GLY A 310 16.79 -4.88 -10.17
CA GLY A 310 16.67 -5.81 -11.30
C GLY A 310 15.38 -6.65 -11.33
N LEU A 311 14.44 -6.46 -10.40
CA LEU A 311 13.16 -7.17 -10.41
C LEU A 311 12.14 -6.44 -11.28
N GLY A 312 11.63 -7.12 -12.31
CA GLY A 312 10.50 -6.63 -13.11
C GLY A 312 10.81 -5.39 -13.96
N GLU A 313 12.09 -5.11 -14.22
CA GLU A 313 12.49 -4.13 -15.24
C GLU A 313 12.01 -4.62 -16.60
N GLU A 314 11.19 -3.82 -17.28
CA GLU A 314 10.90 -4.06 -18.69
C GLU A 314 12.22 -3.91 -19.45
N LYS A 315 12.63 -4.96 -20.18
CA LYS A 315 13.75 -4.83 -21.10
C LYS A 315 13.44 -3.65 -22.01
N LYS A 316 14.19 -2.55 -21.90
CA LYS A 316 14.14 -1.48 -22.91
C LYS A 316 14.37 -2.16 -24.26
N ALA A 317 13.38 -2.08 -25.15
CA ALA A 317 13.60 -2.43 -26.54
C ALA A 317 14.86 -1.68 -27.01
N PRO A 318 15.78 -2.32 -27.74
CA PRO A 318 16.97 -1.63 -28.22
C PRO A 318 16.53 -0.39 -29.01
N ALA A 319 16.99 0.78 -28.57
CA ALA A 319 16.80 2.03 -29.28
C ALA A 319 17.61 1.96 -30.58
N GLY A 320 16.97 1.50 -31.67
CA GLY A 320 17.66 1.34 -32.94
C GLY A 320 17.06 0.31 -33.89
N ALA A 321 15.74 0.27 -34.06
CA ALA A 321 15.14 -0.29 -35.27
C ALA A 321 14.44 0.85 -36.00
N GLY A 322 15.21 1.57 -36.81
CA GLY A 322 14.72 2.64 -37.65
C GLY A 322 13.57 2.15 -38.52
N VAL A 323 12.48 2.90 -38.47
CA VAL A 323 11.37 2.84 -39.41
C VAL A 323 11.94 3.05 -40.81
N ARG A 324 12.11 1.98 -41.60
CA ARG A 324 12.16 2.12 -43.06
C ARG A 324 10.73 2.35 -43.52
N ALA A 325 10.44 3.61 -43.86
CA ALA A 325 9.28 3.99 -44.63
C ALA A 325 9.30 3.24 -45.97
N GLY A 326 8.32 2.37 -46.18
CA GLY A 326 7.97 1.80 -47.48
C GLY A 326 6.60 2.33 -47.87
N ALA A 327 6.58 3.49 -48.52
CA ALA A 327 5.41 4.01 -49.19
C ALA A 327 5.17 3.20 -50.47
N ALA A 328 4.03 2.53 -50.59
CA ALA A 328 3.43 2.15 -51.86
C ALA A 328 1.94 1.92 -51.66
N ALA A 329 1.16 2.98 -51.89
CA ALA A 329 -0.28 2.89 -52.08
C ALA A 329 -0.60 3.48 -53.47
N GLY A 330 -1.32 2.69 -54.28
CA GLY A 330 -2.29 3.19 -55.25
C GLY A 330 -1.78 3.49 -56.66
N ALA A 331 -2.04 2.57 -57.59
CA ALA A 331 -2.48 2.94 -58.94
C ALA A 331 -3.45 1.86 -59.44
N ALA A 332 -4.74 2.18 -59.40
CA ALA A 332 -5.79 1.50 -60.14
C ALA A 332 -6.12 2.34 -61.36
N ALA A 333 -6.07 1.77 -62.57
CA ALA A 333 -6.83 2.27 -63.72
C ALA A 333 -7.03 1.15 -64.74
N ARG A 334 -8.27 1.09 -65.22
CA ARG A 334 -8.88 0.13 -66.14
C ARG A 334 -8.34 0.27 -67.57
N GLY A 335 -8.46 -0.80 -68.36
CA GLY A 335 -8.84 -0.63 -69.77
C GLY A 335 -8.40 -1.73 -70.75
N ILE A 336 -9.40 -2.45 -71.28
CA ILE A 336 -9.58 -2.78 -72.71
C ILE A 336 -8.67 -3.87 -73.35
N ARG A 337 -9.30 -5.04 -73.52
CA ARG A 337 -9.59 -5.75 -74.80
C ARG A 337 -8.45 -6.13 -75.79
N GLU A 338 -8.57 -7.40 -76.20
CA GLU A 338 -8.37 -7.98 -77.54
C GLU A 338 -7.00 -8.56 -78.00
N GLU A 339 -7.15 -9.81 -78.47
CA GLU A 339 -6.47 -10.55 -79.54
C GLU A 339 -5.02 -11.04 -79.42
N GLY A 340 -4.91 -12.38 -79.52
CA GLY A 340 -4.15 -12.99 -80.61
C GLY A 340 -2.85 -13.70 -80.23
N GLY A 341 -2.73 -14.98 -80.60
CA GLY A 341 -1.43 -15.57 -80.93
C GLY A 341 -1.12 -16.94 -80.34
N LYS A 342 -1.17 -17.94 -81.21
CA LYS A 342 -0.69 -19.33 -81.06
C LYS A 342 0.84 -19.43 -80.85
N LYS A 343 1.23 -20.66 -80.47
CA LYS A 343 2.55 -21.35 -80.54
C LYS A 343 3.37 -21.17 -79.27
N GLU A 344 3.92 -22.20 -78.64
CA GLU A 344 4.26 -23.56 -79.05
C GLU A 344 4.25 -24.50 -77.84
#